data_AF-A0A8J3YU57-F1
#
_entry.id   AF-A0A8J3YU57-F1
#
_cell.length_a   1.000
_cell.length_b   1.000
_cell.length_c   1.000
_cell.angle_alpha   90.00
_cell.angle_beta   90.00
_cell.angle_gamma   90.00
#
_symmetry.space_group_name_H-M   'P 1'
#
loop_
_entity.id
_entity.type
_entity.pdbx_description
1 polymer ?
#
loop_
_entity_poly.entity_id
_entity_poly.type
_entity_poly.pdbx_seq_one_letter_code
_entity_poly.pdbx_strand_id
1 'polypeptide(L)'
;MQPVTTLGQRLRDLRESHWPGFALTQAQLARVLSSVKSITPPVISSWENDSKLPPPERLEAYATFFCTRRSIEEGTPRLIDEPDLSESERQERRRIHAELTALRDDASLHPAPPPPPVGSAPDPLGTFWQFDDDLPVNIVCAPLPEAMYQKMPFNDPSDPEFVEAYRFTDLDALIELHGHIRAVNPTSDVRIRLASELTADRITEHLVLLGGVDWNTVTREVLQRIRMPLHQFARPDDDPISGGGFEVVDADPPKRFEPMLADDPNAPLGKTLAWDVAHLFRTQNPFNQRRTVTICNGAFGRGTYGAVRALTDAKFRNRNEGYLRQRFQEAETFSILMRVDIVASVVLTPDWTKGSETCLHEWPT
;
A
#
# COMPACT_ATOMS: atom_id res chain seq x y z
N MET A 1 -5.51 25.56 -28.93
CA MET A 1 -5.98 24.16 -28.99
C MET A 1 -6.96 23.97 -27.85
N GLN A 2 -8.22 23.63 -28.13
CA GLN A 2 -9.12 23.17 -27.07
C GLN A 2 -8.65 21.79 -26.60
N PRO A 3 -8.66 21.50 -25.29
CA PRO A 3 -8.29 20.18 -24.80
C PRO A 3 -9.26 19.14 -25.35
N VAL A 4 -8.73 17.98 -25.76
CA VAL A 4 -9.54 16.82 -26.16
C VAL A 4 -10.15 16.23 -24.89
N THR A 5 -11.46 16.31 -24.74
CA THR A 5 -12.18 15.74 -23.59
C THR A 5 -12.31 14.23 -23.76
N THR A 6 -11.84 13.44 -22.80
CA THR A 6 -12.02 11.98 -22.81
C THR A 6 -13.42 11.58 -22.31
N LEU A 7 -13.84 10.34 -22.57
CA LEU A 7 -15.11 9.81 -22.06
C LEU A 7 -15.17 9.92 -20.52
N GLY A 8 -14.15 9.47 -19.81
CA GLY A 8 -14.09 9.48 -18.36
C GLY A 8 -14.16 10.88 -17.77
N GLN A 9 -13.44 11.84 -18.36
CA GLN A 9 -13.54 13.26 -18.00
C GLN A 9 -14.97 13.78 -18.19
N ARG A 10 -15.60 13.46 -19.32
CA ARG A 10 -16.98 13.91 -19.59
C ARG A 10 -17.99 13.33 -18.60
N LEU A 11 -17.85 12.05 -18.25
CA LEU A 11 -18.71 11.39 -17.25
C LEU A 11 -18.54 12.04 -15.87
N ARG A 12 -17.31 12.38 -15.48
CA ARG A 12 -17.02 13.11 -14.23
C ARG A 12 -17.62 14.51 -14.24
N ASP A 13 -17.46 15.24 -15.35
CA ASP A 13 -18.02 16.58 -15.50
C ASP A 13 -19.54 16.58 -15.39
N LEU A 14 -20.20 15.55 -15.95
CA LEU A 14 -21.63 15.35 -15.78
C LEU A 14 -22.00 15.20 -14.29
N ARG A 15 -21.25 14.38 -13.55
CA ARG A 15 -21.51 14.13 -12.12
C ARG A 15 -21.25 15.36 -11.24
N GLU A 16 -20.18 16.09 -11.50
CA GLU A 16 -19.67 17.13 -10.58
C GLU A 16 -20.20 18.53 -10.89
N SER A 17 -20.44 18.83 -12.17
CA SER A 17 -20.64 20.21 -12.63
C SER A 17 -21.91 20.42 -13.45
N HIS A 18 -22.63 19.37 -13.85
CA HIS A 18 -23.80 19.52 -14.71
C HIS A 18 -24.95 20.28 -14.07
N TRP A 19 -25.15 20.12 -12.76
CA TRP A 19 -26.19 20.81 -12.02
C TRP A 19 -25.60 21.76 -10.98
N PRO A 20 -25.75 23.09 -11.18
CA PRO A 20 -25.30 24.06 -10.20
C PRO A 20 -25.94 23.81 -8.83
N GLY A 21 -25.10 23.81 -7.79
CA GLY A 21 -25.50 23.64 -6.40
C GLY A 21 -25.83 22.21 -5.97
N PHE A 22 -25.60 21.20 -6.81
CA PHE A 22 -25.81 19.79 -6.44
C PHE A 22 -24.64 18.92 -6.88
N ALA A 23 -23.83 18.47 -5.92
CA ALA A 23 -22.73 17.55 -6.18
C ALA A 23 -23.20 16.10 -5.97
N LEU A 24 -23.25 15.33 -7.06
CA LEU A 24 -23.63 13.93 -6.99
C LEU A 24 -22.42 13.05 -6.61
N THR A 25 -22.58 12.20 -5.60
CA THR A 25 -21.53 11.23 -5.24
C THR A 25 -21.52 10.02 -6.17
N GLN A 26 -20.37 9.37 -6.35
CA GLN A 26 -20.28 8.11 -7.09
C GLN A 26 -21.18 7.00 -6.50
N ALA A 27 -21.40 7.00 -5.18
CA ALA A 27 -22.31 6.05 -4.53
C ALA A 27 -23.78 6.30 -4.84
N GLN A 28 -24.20 7.56 -4.94
CA GLN A 28 -25.55 7.90 -5.38
C GLN A 28 -25.74 7.55 -6.86
N LEU A 29 -24.77 7.88 -7.72
CA LEU A 29 -24.84 7.56 -9.15
C LEU A 29 -24.87 6.04 -9.39
N ALA A 30 -24.04 5.26 -8.68
CA ALA A 30 -24.06 3.81 -8.76
C ALA A 30 -25.44 3.22 -8.42
N ARG A 31 -26.11 3.78 -7.41
CA ARG A 31 -27.46 3.38 -7.01
C ARG A 31 -28.49 3.67 -8.10
N VAL A 32 -28.47 4.88 -8.66
CA VAL A 32 -29.35 5.30 -9.76
C VAL A 32 -29.21 4.38 -10.96
N LEU A 33 -27.97 4.05 -11.33
CA LEU A 33 -27.69 3.26 -12.52
C LEU A 33 -27.86 1.75 -12.31
N SER A 34 -28.25 1.26 -11.13
CA SER A 34 -28.31 -0.18 -10.82
C SER A 34 -29.57 -0.91 -11.36
N SER A 35 -30.29 -0.35 -12.34
CA SER A 35 -31.59 -0.85 -12.81
C SER A 35 -31.59 -2.30 -13.34
N VAL A 36 -30.54 -2.72 -14.06
CA VAL A 36 -30.46 -4.08 -14.66
C VAL A 36 -29.42 -4.97 -13.98
N LYS A 37 -28.28 -4.39 -13.59
CA LYS A 37 -27.19 -5.08 -12.88
C LYS A 37 -26.63 -4.12 -11.83
N SER A 38 -26.40 -4.63 -10.62
CA SER A 38 -25.85 -3.82 -9.53
C SER A 38 -24.51 -3.22 -9.92
N ILE A 39 -24.39 -1.90 -9.75
CA ILE A 39 -23.16 -1.13 -9.93
C ILE A 39 -22.70 -0.69 -8.55
N THR A 40 -21.39 -0.75 -8.31
CA THR A 40 -20.76 -0.25 -7.10
C THR A 40 -20.01 1.06 -7.38
N PRO A 41 -19.76 1.92 -6.36
CA PRO A 41 -18.98 3.15 -6.55
C PRO A 41 -17.63 2.94 -7.25
N PRO A 42 -16.86 1.86 -6.99
CA PRO A 42 -15.63 1.56 -7.73
C PRO A 42 -15.82 1.37 -9.24
N VAL A 43 -16.97 0.87 -9.69
CA VAL A 43 -17.26 0.72 -11.12
C VAL A 43 -17.47 2.10 -11.77
N ILE A 44 -18.18 3.01 -11.10
CA ILE A 44 -18.32 4.40 -11.55
C ILE A 44 -16.94 5.06 -11.64
N SER A 45 -16.11 4.90 -10.60
CA SER A 45 -14.73 5.40 -10.59
C SER A 45 -13.90 4.83 -11.74
N SER A 46 -14.06 3.54 -12.08
CA SER A 46 -13.35 2.93 -13.21
C SER A 46 -13.75 3.51 -14.57
N TRP A 47 -15.00 3.99 -14.72
CA TRP A 47 -15.47 4.64 -15.94
C TRP A 47 -14.99 6.09 -16.03
N GLU A 48 -15.06 6.84 -14.92
CA GLU A 48 -14.62 8.23 -14.85
C GLU A 48 -13.10 8.42 -14.98
N ASN A 49 -12.32 7.36 -14.72
CA ASN A 49 -10.87 7.33 -14.88
C ASN A 49 -10.41 6.65 -16.18
N ASP A 50 -11.32 6.45 -17.15
CA ASP A 50 -11.02 5.78 -18.43
C ASP A 50 -10.37 4.37 -18.27
N SER A 51 -10.54 3.75 -17.09
CA SER A 51 -9.93 2.45 -16.77
C SER A 51 -10.73 1.27 -17.32
N LYS A 52 -12.04 1.47 -17.51
CA LYS A 52 -12.96 0.54 -18.18
C LYS A 52 -13.94 1.33 -19.03
N LEU A 53 -14.28 0.81 -20.21
CA LEU A 53 -15.37 1.39 -21.00
C LEU A 53 -16.73 1.00 -20.41
N PRO A 54 -17.63 1.95 -20.15
CA PRO A 54 -19.01 1.64 -19.78
C PRO A 54 -19.71 0.89 -20.95
N PRO A 55 -20.53 -0.12 -20.65
CA PRO A 55 -21.40 -0.73 -21.64
C PRO A 55 -22.40 0.28 -22.23
N PRO A 56 -22.86 0.11 -23.50
CA PRO A 56 -23.80 1.03 -24.15
C PRO A 56 -25.06 1.32 -23.33
N GLU A 57 -25.66 0.30 -22.71
CA GLU A 57 -26.85 0.45 -21.87
C GLU A 57 -26.63 1.35 -20.64
N ARG A 58 -25.36 1.54 -20.24
CA ARG A 58 -25.00 2.47 -19.15
C ARG A 58 -24.95 3.90 -19.64
N LEU A 59 -24.51 4.13 -20.88
CA LEU A 59 -24.55 5.46 -21.49
C LEU A 59 -26.00 5.95 -21.68
N GLU A 60 -26.92 5.05 -22.02
CA GLU A 60 -28.37 5.35 -22.06
C GLU A 60 -28.90 5.81 -20.69
N ALA A 61 -28.52 5.10 -19.63
CA ALA A 61 -28.91 5.45 -18.27
C ALA A 61 -28.28 6.77 -17.79
N TYR A 62 -27.02 7.05 -18.14
CA TYR A 62 -26.39 8.35 -17.93
C TYR A 62 -27.16 9.47 -18.64
N ALA A 63 -27.44 9.29 -19.93
CA ALA A 63 -28.17 10.28 -20.72
C ALA A 63 -29.57 10.53 -20.17
N THR A 64 -30.26 9.48 -19.71
CA THR A 64 -31.59 9.60 -19.10
C THR A 64 -31.52 10.35 -17.76
N PHE A 65 -30.54 10.06 -16.92
CA PHE A 65 -30.39 10.74 -15.64
C PHE A 65 -30.03 12.22 -15.77
N PHE A 66 -29.09 12.55 -16.66
CA PHE A 66 -28.59 13.92 -16.79
C PHE A 66 -29.44 14.81 -17.72
N CYS A 67 -30.42 14.27 -18.45
CA CYS A 67 -31.26 15.10 -19.33
C CYS A 67 -32.21 16.06 -18.60
N THR A 68 -32.40 15.90 -17.29
CA THR A 68 -33.37 16.69 -16.52
C THR A 68 -33.01 16.83 -15.05
N ARG A 69 -33.27 18.01 -14.49
CA ARG A 69 -33.09 18.29 -13.06
C ARG A 69 -34.12 17.56 -12.19
N ARG A 70 -35.27 17.17 -12.75
CA ARG A 70 -36.31 16.39 -12.06
C ARG A 70 -35.77 15.09 -11.45
N SER A 71 -34.67 14.56 -11.99
CA SER A 71 -33.97 13.39 -11.43
C SER A 71 -33.39 13.60 -10.03
N ILE A 72 -33.25 14.84 -9.55
CA ILE A 72 -32.71 15.17 -8.22
C ILE A 72 -33.63 16.07 -7.37
N GLU A 73 -34.73 16.58 -7.92
CA GLU A 73 -35.59 17.58 -7.26
C GLU A 73 -36.32 17.05 -6.02
N GLU A 74 -36.65 15.75 -5.97
CA GLU A 74 -37.35 15.11 -4.84
C GLU A 74 -36.37 14.67 -3.72
N GLY A 75 -35.14 15.18 -3.71
CA GLY A 75 -34.12 14.91 -2.69
C GLY A 75 -33.46 13.53 -2.76
N THR A 76 -34.05 12.58 -3.48
CA THR A 76 -33.45 11.26 -3.77
C THR A 76 -33.16 11.13 -5.25
N PRO A 77 -31.88 11.02 -5.67
CA PRO A 77 -31.52 10.81 -7.07
C PRO A 77 -32.22 9.57 -7.66
N ARG A 78 -32.92 9.75 -8.79
CA ARG A 78 -33.64 8.68 -9.49
C ARG A 78 -33.65 8.87 -11.00
N LEU A 79 -33.80 7.76 -11.73
CA LEU A 79 -34.11 7.80 -13.15
C LEU A 79 -35.58 8.14 -13.35
N ILE A 80 -35.86 8.93 -14.38
CA ILE A 80 -37.21 9.17 -14.88
C ILE A 80 -37.43 8.21 -16.04
N ASP A 81 -38.59 7.55 -16.03
CA ASP A 81 -38.95 6.64 -17.10
C ASP A 81 -39.09 7.40 -18.42
N GLU A 82 -38.59 6.82 -19.51
CA GLU A 82 -38.54 7.47 -20.82
C GLU A 82 -39.90 8.02 -21.32
N PRO A 83 -41.04 7.35 -21.09
CA PRO A 83 -42.35 7.90 -21.46
C PRO A 83 -42.71 9.21 -20.73
N ASP A 84 -42.15 9.44 -19.55
CA ASP A 84 -42.44 10.58 -18.69
C ASP A 84 -41.53 11.80 -18.95
N LEU A 85 -40.61 11.66 -19.91
CA LEU A 85 -39.79 12.75 -20.40
C LEU A 85 -40.63 13.66 -21.33
N SER A 86 -40.48 14.96 -21.17
CA SER A 86 -40.95 15.97 -22.13
C SER A 86 -40.12 15.93 -23.42
N GLU A 87 -40.59 16.63 -24.46
CA GLU A 87 -39.86 16.64 -25.73
C GLU A 87 -38.48 17.32 -25.63
N SER A 88 -38.35 18.38 -24.82
CA SER A 88 -37.07 19.02 -24.56
C SER A 88 -36.10 18.10 -23.80
N GLU A 89 -36.59 17.34 -22.81
CA GLU A 89 -35.79 16.36 -22.09
C GLU A 89 -35.36 15.19 -23.00
N ARG A 90 -36.26 14.73 -23.89
CA ARG A 90 -35.90 13.73 -24.91
C ARG A 90 -34.84 14.25 -25.88
N GLN A 91 -34.92 15.51 -26.28
CA GLN A 91 -33.89 16.12 -27.13
C GLN A 91 -32.54 16.19 -26.42
N GLU A 92 -32.53 16.60 -25.15
CA GLU A 92 -31.31 16.67 -24.35
C GLU A 92 -30.71 15.28 -24.06
N ARG A 93 -31.56 14.29 -23.76
CA ARG A 93 -31.14 12.89 -23.64
C ARG A 93 -30.46 12.41 -24.93
N ARG A 94 -31.06 12.67 -26.09
CA ARG A 94 -30.46 12.30 -27.40
C ARG A 94 -29.09 12.97 -27.59
N ARG A 95 -28.96 14.24 -27.21
CA ARG A 95 -27.70 15.00 -27.31
C ARG A 95 -26.60 14.40 -26.44
N ILE A 96 -26.88 14.19 -25.15
CA ILE A 96 -25.93 13.59 -24.19
C ILE A 96 -25.57 12.17 -24.63
N HIS A 97 -26.56 11.38 -25.04
CA HIS A 97 -26.33 10.00 -25.50
C HIS A 97 -25.41 9.94 -26.72
N ALA A 98 -25.66 10.77 -27.74
CA ALA A 98 -24.83 10.85 -28.93
C ALA A 98 -23.40 11.28 -28.61
N GLU A 99 -23.24 12.27 -27.72
CA GLU A 99 -21.93 12.73 -27.25
C GLU A 99 -21.15 11.60 -26.55
N LEU A 100 -21.77 10.93 -25.57
CA LEU A 100 -21.11 9.86 -24.82
C LEU A 100 -20.79 8.64 -25.70
N THR A 101 -21.66 8.33 -26.67
CA THR A 101 -21.42 7.24 -27.62
C THR A 101 -20.23 7.56 -28.53
N ALA A 102 -20.16 8.78 -29.07
CA ALA A 102 -19.02 9.20 -29.90
C ALA A 102 -17.69 9.15 -29.13
N LEU A 103 -17.66 9.63 -27.89
CA LEU A 103 -16.48 9.55 -27.02
C LEU A 103 -16.08 8.11 -26.69
N ARG A 104 -17.08 7.22 -26.53
CA ARG A 104 -16.86 5.81 -26.30
C ARG A 104 -16.30 5.09 -27.54
N ASP A 105 -16.80 5.42 -28.73
CA ASP A 105 -16.33 4.84 -29.99
C ASP A 105 -14.91 5.29 -30.30
N ASP A 106 -14.60 6.58 -30.09
CA ASP A 106 -13.26 7.14 -30.20
C ASP A 106 -12.27 6.43 -29.27
N ALA A 107 -12.64 6.26 -27.98
CA ALA A 107 -11.84 5.52 -27.00
C ALA A 107 -11.68 4.02 -27.32
N SER A 108 -12.58 3.45 -28.13
CA SER A 108 -12.50 2.07 -28.60
C SER A 108 -11.63 1.91 -29.85
N LEU A 109 -11.60 2.90 -30.75
CA LEU A 109 -10.80 2.91 -31.98
C LEU A 109 -9.35 3.34 -31.72
N HIS A 110 -9.16 4.23 -30.75
CA HIS A 110 -7.88 4.64 -30.23
C HIS A 110 -7.77 4.18 -28.78
N PRO A 111 -7.67 2.85 -28.54
CA PRO A 111 -7.47 2.36 -27.19
C PRO A 111 -6.19 3.00 -26.66
N ALA A 112 -6.33 3.82 -25.63
CA ALA A 112 -5.20 4.29 -24.87
C ALA A 112 -4.37 3.04 -24.48
N PRO A 113 -3.02 3.12 -24.49
CA PRO A 113 -2.21 2.04 -23.95
C PRO A 113 -2.78 1.64 -22.58
N PRO A 114 -2.85 0.33 -22.27
CA PRO A 114 -3.59 -0.18 -21.14
C PRO A 114 -3.25 0.67 -19.92
N PRO A 115 -4.24 1.28 -19.24
CA PRO A 115 -3.97 2.11 -18.10
C PRO A 115 -3.18 1.25 -17.12
N PRO A 116 -2.02 1.73 -16.62
CA PRO A 116 -1.30 0.99 -15.61
C PRO A 116 -2.26 0.73 -14.44
N PRO A 117 -2.13 -0.42 -13.76
CA PRO A 117 -3.08 -0.84 -12.74
C PRO A 117 -3.41 0.32 -11.80
N VAL A 118 -4.72 0.49 -11.53
CA VAL A 118 -5.28 1.61 -10.75
C VAL A 118 -4.43 1.83 -9.50
N GLY A 119 -3.77 2.98 -9.45
CA GLY A 119 -2.72 3.29 -8.48
C GLY A 119 -1.39 3.78 -9.10
N SER A 120 -1.30 3.97 -10.42
CA SER A 120 -0.06 4.36 -11.07
C SER A 120 -0.29 5.51 -12.06
N ALA A 121 -0.49 6.72 -11.56
CA ALA A 121 0.23 7.80 -12.24
C ALA A 121 1.71 7.50 -11.98
N PRO A 122 2.60 7.47 -12.99
CA PRO A 122 4.02 7.53 -12.71
C PRO A 122 4.22 8.77 -11.86
N ASP A 123 4.58 8.57 -10.59
CA ASP A 123 5.04 9.68 -9.78
C ASP A 123 6.30 10.19 -10.52
N PRO A 124 6.37 11.46 -10.94
CA PRO A 124 7.58 12.00 -11.54
C PRO A 124 8.81 11.89 -10.60
N LEU A 125 8.59 11.56 -9.32
CA LEU A 125 9.60 11.28 -8.30
C LEU A 125 9.86 9.79 -8.02
N GLY A 126 9.23 8.87 -8.76
CA GLY A 126 9.29 7.43 -8.50
C GLY A 126 8.46 6.97 -7.28
N THR A 127 8.26 5.66 -7.14
CA THR A 127 7.63 5.09 -5.92
C THR A 127 8.67 4.98 -4.80
N PHE A 128 8.24 4.84 -3.55
CA PHE A 128 9.19 4.72 -2.43
C PHE A 128 10.22 3.59 -2.66
N TRP A 129 9.78 2.46 -3.22
CA TRP A 129 10.63 1.30 -3.43
C TRP A 129 11.43 1.35 -4.74
N GLN A 130 11.35 2.43 -5.50
CA GLN A 130 12.17 2.64 -6.69
C GLN A 130 13.58 3.14 -6.30
N PHE A 131 14.59 2.63 -7.00
CA PHE A 131 15.99 3.02 -6.89
C PHE A 131 16.44 3.53 -8.26
N ASP A 132 16.85 4.81 -8.34
CA ASP A 132 17.00 5.50 -9.63
C ASP A 132 18.28 5.19 -10.41
N ASP A 133 19.16 4.32 -9.88
CA ASP A 133 20.47 4.04 -10.48
C ASP A 133 20.61 2.65 -11.10
N ASP A 134 19.52 1.87 -11.13
CA ASP A 134 19.46 0.50 -11.65
C ASP A 134 20.45 -0.49 -11.00
N LEU A 135 21.03 -0.14 -9.84
CA LEU A 135 22.05 -0.95 -9.19
C LEU A 135 21.45 -2.05 -8.33
N PRO A 136 22.27 -3.06 -7.94
CA PRO A 136 21.78 -4.18 -7.17
C PRO A 136 21.13 -3.78 -5.84
N VAL A 137 20.05 -4.48 -5.51
CA VAL A 137 19.30 -4.33 -4.26
C VAL A 137 19.34 -5.65 -3.50
N ASN A 138 19.93 -5.68 -2.31
CA ASN A 138 19.92 -6.86 -1.45
C ASN A 138 18.85 -6.72 -0.38
N ILE A 139 17.87 -7.63 -0.39
CA ILE A 139 16.93 -7.84 0.70
C ILE A 139 17.58 -8.81 1.68
N VAL A 140 17.92 -8.31 2.86
CA VAL A 140 18.65 -9.05 3.90
C VAL A 140 17.67 -9.46 4.99
N CYS A 141 17.29 -10.73 5.01
CA CYS A 141 16.41 -11.29 6.03
C CYS A 141 17.24 -12.02 7.09
N ALA A 142 16.76 -12.00 8.34
CA ALA A 142 17.44 -12.70 9.42
C ALA A 142 17.39 -14.23 9.22
N PRO A 143 18.46 -14.94 9.60
CA PRO A 143 18.43 -16.40 9.66
C PRO A 143 17.51 -16.84 10.79
N LEU A 144 16.75 -17.91 10.54
CA LEU A 144 16.05 -18.61 11.61
C LEU A 144 17.10 -19.20 12.56
N PRO A 145 17.00 -19.01 13.89
CA PRO A 145 17.97 -19.55 14.83
C PRO A 145 18.12 -21.06 14.68
N GLU A 146 19.34 -21.57 14.80
CA GLU A 146 19.66 -22.98 14.52
C GLU A 146 18.74 -23.97 15.24
N ALA A 147 18.48 -23.75 16.53
CA ALA A 147 17.60 -24.60 17.33
C ALA A 147 16.13 -24.61 16.85
N MET A 148 15.69 -23.57 16.14
CA MET A 148 14.37 -23.50 15.50
C MET A 148 14.42 -24.05 14.08
N TYR A 149 15.48 -23.76 13.32
CA TYR A 149 15.69 -24.28 11.98
C TYR A 149 15.76 -25.81 11.97
N GLN A 150 16.41 -26.42 12.96
CA GLN A 150 16.46 -27.88 13.14
C GLN A 150 15.09 -28.53 13.41
N LYS A 151 14.06 -27.73 13.73
CA LYS A 151 12.68 -28.23 13.92
C LYS A 151 11.84 -28.11 12.65
N MET A 152 12.34 -27.45 11.61
CA MET A 152 11.62 -27.33 10.34
C MET A 152 11.73 -28.64 9.56
N PRO A 153 10.64 -29.11 8.93
CA PRO A 153 10.72 -30.26 8.04
C PRO A 153 11.55 -29.92 6.79
N PHE A 154 12.19 -30.92 6.20
CA PHE A 154 12.92 -30.78 4.92
C PHE A 154 14.00 -29.67 4.92
N ASN A 155 14.78 -29.59 5.99
CA ASN A 155 15.80 -28.56 6.18
C ASN A 155 17.23 -29.01 5.84
N ASP A 156 17.44 -30.28 5.46
CA ASP A 156 18.73 -30.82 5.03
C ASP A 156 18.88 -30.68 3.50
N PRO A 157 19.91 -29.99 2.97
CA PRO A 157 20.14 -29.88 1.53
C PRO A 157 20.34 -31.20 0.77
N SER A 158 20.61 -32.31 1.47
CA SER A 158 20.69 -33.65 0.89
C SER A 158 19.33 -34.35 0.79
N ASP A 159 18.29 -33.81 1.43
CA ASP A 159 16.92 -34.28 1.34
C ASP A 159 16.32 -33.90 -0.03
N PRO A 160 15.74 -34.86 -0.80
CA PRO A 160 15.04 -34.55 -2.04
C PRO A 160 13.88 -33.56 -1.89
N GLU A 161 13.29 -33.44 -0.70
CA GLU A 161 12.19 -32.51 -0.40
C GLU A 161 12.68 -31.16 0.16
N PHE A 162 14.00 -30.91 0.17
CA PHE A 162 14.63 -29.74 0.77
C PHE A 162 13.95 -28.40 0.43
N VAL A 163 13.64 -27.62 1.46
CA VAL A 163 13.06 -26.27 1.35
C VAL A 163 14.03 -25.24 1.90
N GLU A 164 14.81 -24.63 1.02
CA GLU A 164 15.79 -23.60 1.38
C GLU A 164 15.16 -22.40 2.10
N ALA A 165 13.93 -22.02 1.72
CA ALA A 165 13.26 -20.83 2.23
C ALA A 165 12.95 -20.88 3.75
N TYR A 166 12.95 -22.06 4.36
CA TYR A 166 12.75 -22.21 5.81
C TYR A 166 13.89 -21.63 6.66
N ARG A 167 15.01 -21.24 6.04
CA ARG A 167 16.10 -20.54 6.73
C ARG A 167 15.80 -19.09 7.08
N PHE A 168 14.71 -18.51 6.59
CA PHE A 168 14.36 -17.10 6.80
C PHE A 168 13.28 -16.91 7.87
N THR A 169 13.40 -15.87 8.69
CA THR A 169 12.49 -15.60 9.82
C THR A 169 11.19 -14.89 9.42
N ASP A 170 11.27 -13.97 8.47
CA ASP A 170 10.18 -13.07 8.09
C ASP A 170 9.67 -13.39 6.67
N LEU A 171 9.36 -14.67 6.42
CA LEU A 171 9.09 -15.19 5.07
C LEU A 171 7.91 -14.48 4.37
N ASP A 172 6.83 -14.18 5.08
CA ASP A 172 5.67 -13.45 4.52
C ASP A 172 6.07 -12.05 4.03
N ALA A 173 6.83 -11.32 4.85
CA ALA A 173 7.34 -10.00 4.53
C ALA A 173 8.34 -10.05 3.36
N LEU A 174 9.21 -11.06 3.36
CA LEU A 174 10.20 -11.28 2.31
C LEU A 174 9.55 -11.54 0.95
N ILE A 175 8.56 -12.43 0.88
CA ILE A 175 7.88 -12.78 -0.38
C ILE A 175 7.17 -11.56 -0.97
N GLU A 176 6.39 -10.84 -0.16
CA GLU A 176 5.67 -9.66 -0.63
C GLU A 176 6.63 -8.56 -1.09
N LEU A 177 7.66 -8.26 -0.29
CA LEU A 177 8.60 -7.19 -0.59
C LEU A 177 9.47 -7.49 -1.81
N HIS A 178 9.98 -8.72 -1.92
CA HIS A 178 10.78 -9.12 -3.07
C HIS A 178 9.99 -8.97 -4.38
N GLY A 179 8.73 -9.44 -4.40
CA GLY A 179 7.86 -9.28 -5.57
C GLY A 179 7.62 -7.81 -5.92
N HIS A 180 7.37 -6.98 -4.90
CA HIS A 180 7.13 -5.55 -5.10
C HIS A 180 8.36 -4.79 -5.62
N ILE A 181 9.53 -4.96 -4.98
CA ILE A 181 10.76 -4.28 -5.38
C ILE A 181 11.15 -4.67 -6.81
N ARG A 182 11.05 -5.95 -7.17
CA ARG A 182 11.28 -6.40 -8.55
C ARG A 182 10.34 -5.75 -9.55
N ALA A 183 9.06 -5.59 -9.19
CA ALA A 183 8.07 -5.00 -10.08
C ALA A 183 8.32 -3.52 -10.37
N VAL A 184 8.81 -2.76 -9.38
CA VAL A 184 9.10 -1.32 -9.51
C VAL A 184 10.54 -1.01 -9.93
N ASN A 185 11.43 -2.01 -9.96
CA ASN A 185 12.82 -1.91 -10.43
C ASN A 185 13.14 -3.05 -11.43
N PRO A 186 12.54 -3.06 -12.63
CA PRO A 186 12.64 -4.17 -13.57
C PRO A 186 14.05 -4.41 -14.13
N THR A 187 14.90 -3.39 -14.07
CA THR A 187 16.29 -3.34 -14.55
C THR A 187 17.30 -3.70 -13.47
N SER A 188 16.94 -3.55 -12.19
CA SER A 188 17.84 -3.81 -11.07
C SER A 188 17.94 -5.31 -10.74
N ASP A 189 19.13 -5.73 -10.31
CA ASP A 189 19.31 -7.07 -9.76
C ASP A 189 18.90 -7.11 -8.28
N VAL A 190 17.68 -7.59 -8.02
CA VAL A 190 17.11 -7.73 -6.68
C VAL A 190 17.38 -9.13 -6.16
N ARG A 191 18.08 -9.24 -5.03
CA ARG A 191 18.54 -10.51 -4.46
C ARG A 191 18.10 -10.67 -3.02
N ILE A 192 17.76 -11.90 -2.65
CA ILE A 192 17.51 -12.29 -1.26
C ILE A 192 18.81 -12.82 -0.66
N ARG A 193 19.14 -12.38 0.55
CA ARG A 193 20.36 -12.76 1.27
C ARG A 193 20.11 -12.97 2.75
N LEU A 194 20.87 -13.88 3.34
CA LEU A 194 21.16 -13.85 4.77
C LEU A 194 22.27 -12.83 5.06
N ALA A 195 22.32 -12.36 6.30
CA ALA A 195 23.41 -11.51 6.78
C ALA A 195 24.80 -12.10 6.53
N SER A 196 24.96 -13.43 6.70
CA SER A 196 26.23 -14.15 6.49
C SER A 196 26.66 -14.24 5.02
N GLU A 197 25.77 -13.95 4.07
CA GLU A 197 26.05 -14.01 2.62
C GLU A 197 26.44 -12.65 2.03
N LEU A 198 26.48 -11.60 2.86
CA LEU A 198 26.95 -10.29 2.46
C LEU A 198 28.48 -10.25 2.46
N THR A 199 29.03 -9.97 1.29
CA THR A 199 30.45 -9.67 1.11
C THR A 199 30.70 -8.17 1.29
N ALA A 200 31.99 -7.77 1.36
CA ALA A 200 32.39 -6.37 1.43
C ALA A 200 31.83 -5.52 0.28
N ASP A 201 31.74 -6.07 -0.94
CA ASP A 201 31.15 -5.34 -2.06
C ASP A 201 29.63 -5.20 -1.87
N ARG A 202 28.95 -6.27 -1.47
CA ARG A 202 27.47 -6.29 -1.36
C ARG A 202 26.93 -5.41 -0.23
N ILE A 203 27.66 -5.30 0.89
CA ILE A 203 27.21 -4.43 2.00
C ILE A 203 27.23 -2.95 1.60
N THR A 204 27.93 -2.59 0.52
CA THR A 204 27.98 -1.24 -0.04
C THR A 204 26.93 -0.96 -1.13
N GLU A 205 26.05 -1.92 -1.45
CA GLU A 205 24.94 -1.80 -2.41
C GLU A 205 23.67 -1.21 -1.74
N HIS A 206 22.52 -1.18 -2.44
CA HIS A 206 21.24 -0.88 -1.77
C HIS A 206 20.87 -2.04 -0.85
N LEU A 207 20.51 -1.72 0.39
CA LEU A 207 20.14 -2.71 1.40
C LEU A 207 18.70 -2.48 1.86
N VAL A 208 17.94 -3.57 1.90
CA VAL A 208 16.61 -3.61 2.51
C VAL A 208 16.63 -4.66 3.60
N LEU A 209 16.67 -4.23 4.85
CA LEU A 209 16.87 -5.09 6.01
C LEU A 209 15.51 -5.48 6.60
N LEU A 210 15.23 -6.78 6.64
CA LEU A 210 14.01 -7.34 7.22
C LEU A 210 14.30 -7.93 8.60
N GLY A 211 13.47 -7.53 9.56
CA GLY A 211 13.53 -8.01 10.94
C GLY A 211 14.45 -7.19 11.84
N GLY A 212 14.32 -7.46 13.14
CA GLY A 212 14.95 -6.70 14.20
C GLY A 212 16.38 -7.08 14.53
N VAL A 213 16.92 -6.38 15.53
CA VAL A 213 18.30 -6.53 15.99
C VAL A 213 18.60 -7.91 16.59
N ASP A 214 17.58 -8.67 17.00
CA ASP A 214 17.73 -9.96 17.68
C ASP A 214 18.48 -10.96 16.80
N TRP A 215 18.02 -11.14 15.56
CA TRP A 215 18.55 -12.14 14.64
C TRP A 215 19.17 -11.54 13.37
N ASN A 216 18.87 -10.28 13.03
CA ASN A 216 19.50 -9.61 11.90
C ASN A 216 20.73 -8.82 12.36
N THR A 217 21.90 -9.44 12.25
CA THR A 217 23.18 -8.79 12.64
C THR A 217 23.47 -7.54 11.82
N VAL A 218 23.05 -7.49 10.54
CA VAL A 218 23.24 -6.31 9.69
C VAL A 218 22.36 -5.16 10.13
N THR A 219 21.10 -5.43 10.49
CA THR A 219 20.21 -4.41 11.11
C THR A 219 20.86 -3.83 12.36
N ARG A 220 21.39 -4.68 13.24
CA ARG A 220 22.07 -4.27 14.46
C ARG A 220 23.29 -3.37 14.16
N GLU A 221 24.16 -3.80 13.26
CA GLU A 221 25.37 -3.05 12.88
C GLU A 221 25.04 -1.69 12.23
N VAL A 222 24.01 -1.63 11.38
CA VAL A 222 23.58 -0.37 10.76
C VAL A 222 23.00 0.58 11.81
N LEU A 223 22.09 0.11 12.66
CA LEU A 223 21.49 0.95 13.71
C LEU A 223 22.52 1.48 14.71
N GLN A 224 23.58 0.72 15.03
CA GLN A 224 24.67 1.19 15.89
C GLN A 224 25.51 2.32 15.27
N ARG A 225 25.56 2.43 13.94
CA ARG A 225 26.32 3.47 13.23
C ARG A 225 25.51 4.74 13.01
N ILE A 226 24.20 4.65 13.13
CA ILE A 226 23.27 5.74 12.87
C ILE A 226 22.86 6.37 14.20
N ARG A 227 22.90 7.70 14.26
CA ARG A 227 22.38 8.45 15.41
C ARG A 227 20.89 8.71 15.17
N MET A 228 20.03 7.92 15.79
CA MET A 228 18.58 8.14 15.80
C MET A 228 18.03 7.98 17.21
N PRO A 229 16.96 8.72 17.58
CA PRO A 229 16.42 8.73 18.94
C PRO A 229 15.54 7.51 19.25
N LEU A 230 15.80 6.37 18.60
CA LEU A 230 14.99 5.17 18.71
C LEU A 230 15.89 3.96 18.90
N HIS A 231 15.69 3.24 20.00
CA HIS A 231 16.37 1.98 20.27
C HIS A 231 15.37 0.83 20.27
N GLN A 232 15.71 -0.25 19.58
CA GLN A 232 15.02 -1.52 19.75
C GLN A 232 15.66 -2.27 20.92
N PHE A 233 14.84 -2.74 21.85
CA PHE A 233 15.29 -3.64 22.92
C PHE A 233 14.82 -5.06 22.64
N ALA A 234 15.72 -6.01 22.93
CA ALA A 234 15.51 -7.42 22.67
C ALA A 234 14.50 -8.03 23.65
N ARG A 235 13.90 -9.13 23.21
CA ARG A 235 13.16 -10.05 24.08
C ARG A 235 14.11 -10.68 25.13
N PRO A 236 13.72 -10.80 26.41
CA PRO A 236 14.42 -11.65 27.36
C PRO A 236 14.42 -13.12 26.86
N ASP A 237 15.59 -13.76 26.80
CA ASP A 237 15.77 -15.10 26.20
C ASP A 237 14.84 -16.19 26.79
N ASP A 238 14.36 -15.99 28.02
CA ASP A 238 13.55 -16.97 28.77
C ASP A 238 12.04 -16.81 28.61
N ASP A 239 11.54 -15.79 27.90
CA ASP A 239 10.10 -15.53 27.76
C ASP A 239 9.64 -15.38 26.29
N PRO A 240 9.04 -16.43 25.69
CA PRO A 240 8.53 -16.37 24.31
C PRO A 240 7.32 -15.44 24.14
N ILE A 241 6.75 -14.96 25.23
CA ILE A 241 5.57 -14.08 25.30
C ILE A 241 6.00 -12.63 25.55
N SER A 242 7.10 -12.39 26.25
CA SER A 242 7.66 -11.03 26.43
C SER A 242 8.05 -10.46 25.07
N GLY A 243 7.27 -9.52 24.55
CA GLY A 243 7.62 -8.81 23.33
C GLY A 243 8.88 -8.01 23.55
N GLY A 244 9.83 -8.08 22.61
CA GLY A 244 10.75 -6.97 22.42
C GLY A 244 9.96 -5.70 22.07
N GLY A 245 10.63 -4.57 21.97
CA GLY A 245 9.93 -3.32 21.71
C GLY A 245 10.87 -2.21 21.30
N PHE A 246 10.34 -0.99 21.31
CA PHE A 246 11.05 0.19 20.91
C PHE A 246 10.97 1.26 22.00
N GLU A 247 12.08 1.97 22.20
CA GLU A 247 12.19 3.06 23.16
C GLU A 247 12.67 4.31 22.43
N VAL A 248 11.93 5.41 22.59
CA VAL A 248 12.34 6.74 22.14
C VAL A 248 13.12 7.39 23.27
N VAL A 249 14.44 7.53 23.08
CA VAL A 249 15.37 7.92 24.16
C VAL A 249 15.51 9.42 24.36
N ASP A 250 15.17 10.22 23.35
CA ASP A 250 15.23 11.69 23.44
C ASP A 250 13.97 12.29 24.07
N ALA A 251 12.96 11.46 24.39
CA ALA A 251 11.82 11.87 25.17
C ALA A 251 12.18 11.94 26.67
N ASP A 252 11.65 12.93 27.39
CA ASP A 252 11.76 13.02 28.85
C ASP A 252 10.37 12.91 29.50
N PRO A 253 10.03 11.76 30.15
CA PRO A 253 10.83 10.53 30.26
C PRO A 253 10.86 9.72 28.94
N PRO A 254 11.82 8.77 28.78
CA PRO A 254 11.87 7.89 27.61
C PRO A 254 10.54 7.18 27.39
N LYS A 255 10.10 7.13 26.13
CA LYS A 255 8.79 6.56 25.78
C LYS A 255 8.95 5.18 25.15
N ARG A 256 8.38 4.17 25.81
CA ARG A 256 8.38 2.78 25.32
C ARG A 256 7.12 2.43 24.55
N PHE A 257 7.30 1.58 23.56
CA PHE A 257 6.27 1.01 22.72
C PHE A 257 6.49 -0.49 22.62
N GLU A 258 5.52 -1.24 23.12
CA GLU A 258 5.55 -2.70 23.20
C GLU A 258 4.31 -3.27 22.50
N PRO A 259 4.39 -4.45 21.89
CA PRO A 259 3.23 -5.12 21.31
C PRO A 259 2.19 -5.48 22.37
N MET A 260 0.92 -5.60 21.97
CA MET A 260 -0.15 -6.04 22.86
C MET A 260 -0.60 -7.46 22.54
N LEU A 261 -0.56 -8.31 23.56
CA LEU A 261 -1.10 -9.66 23.53
C LEU A 261 -2.48 -9.67 24.20
N ALA A 262 -3.41 -10.42 23.63
CA ALA A 262 -4.71 -10.72 24.20
C ALA A 262 -4.74 -12.18 24.66
N ASP A 263 -5.42 -12.46 25.76
CA ASP A 263 -5.61 -13.83 26.23
C ASP A 263 -6.51 -14.59 25.25
N ASP A 264 -6.09 -15.79 24.88
CA ASP A 264 -6.85 -16.72 24.04
C ASP A 264 -6.56 -18.15 24.49
N PRO A 265 -7.50 -18.82 25.17
CA PRO A 265 -7.30 -20.18 25.66
C PRO A 265 -7.13 -21.22 24.55
N ASN A 266 -7.47 -20.89 23.30
CA ASN A 266 -7.30 -21.80 22.17
C ASN A 266 -5.95 -21.61 21.45
N ALA A 267 -5.19 -20.56 21.79
CA ALA A 267 -3.88 -20.32 21.19
C ALA A 267 -2.80 -21.21 21.84
N PRO A 268 -1.75 -21.63 21.10
CA PRO A 268 -0.70 -22.51 21.62
C PRO A 268 0.00 -22.02 22.89
N LEU A 269 0.08 -20.70 23.09
CA LEU A 269 0.70 -20.06 24.25
C LEU A 269 -0.33 -19.40 25.19
N GLY A 270 -1.62 -19.71 25.04
CA GLY A 270 -2.70 -19.07 25.79
C GLY A 270 -2.92 -17.59 25.45
N LYS A 271 -2.20 -17.06 24.45
CA LYS A 271 -2.25 -15.66 24.00
C LYS A 271 -2.18 -15.55 22.49
N THR A 272 -2.81 -14.50 21.97
CA THR A 272 -2.69 -14.06 20.57
C THR A 272 -2.18 -12.62 20.51
N LEU A 273 -1.53 -12.28 19.40
CA LEU A 273 -1.10 -10.90 19.15
C LEU A 273 -2.30 -10.07 18.69
N ALA A 274 -2.67 -9.05 19.45
CA ALA A 274 -3.76 -8.12 19.13
C ALA A 274 -3.26 -6.96 18.26
N TRP A 275 -2.11 -6.39 18.61
CA TRP A 275 -1.37 -5.48 17.75
C TRP A 275 0.13 -5.58 18.02
N ASP A 276 0.91 -5.29 16.98
CA ASP A 276 2.36 -5.25 17.01
C ASP A 276 2.88 -3.80 16.91
N VAL A 277 4.14 -3.60 17.24
CA VAL A 277 4.87 -2.36 16.97
C VAL A 277 5.84 -2.61 15.84
N ALA A 278 5.77 -1.78 14.80
CA ALA A 278 6.63 -1.86 13.64
C ALA A 278 7.43 -0.58 13.46
N HIS A 279 8.62 -0.71 12.90
CA HIS A 279 9.54 0.37 12.60
C HIS A 279 9.90 0.32 11.12
N LEU A 280 9.61 1.43 10.44
CA LEU A 280 10.12 1.72 9.11
C LEU A 280 11.17 2.82 9.23
N PHE A 281 12.35 2.56 8.69
CA PHE A 281 13.44 3.53 8.67
C PHE A 281 14.13 3.53 7.33
N ARG A 282 14.52 4.71 6.84
CA ARG A 282 15.31 4.84 5.63
C ARG A 282 16.41 5.87 5.84
N THR A 283 17.58 5.61 5.27
CA THR A 283 18.74 6.51 5.28
C THR A 283 19.67 6.22 4.10
N GLN A 284 20.73 7.00 3.98
CA GLN A 284 21.90 6.64 3.17
C GLN A 284 22.67 5.48 3.82
N ASN A 285 23.18 4.57 3.00
CA ASN A 285 23.94 3.43 3.46
C ASN A 285 25.25 3.93 4.14
N PRO A 286 25.51 3.61 5.42
CA PRO A 286 26.70 4.08 6.14
C PRO A 286 28.02 3.54 5.56
N PHE A 287 27.96 2.48 4.75
CA PHE A 287 29.12 1.92 4.05
C PHE A 287 29.31 2.50 2.64
N ASN A 288 28.29 3.18 2.09
CA ASN A 288 28.34 3.86 0.81
C ASN A 288 27.19 4.88 0.69
N GLN A 289 27.51 6.17 0.88
CA GLN A 289 26.52 7.24 0.92
C GLN A 289 25.72 7.42 -0.38
N ARG A 290 26.18 6.84 -1.51
CA ARG A 290 25.42 6.83 -2.77
C ARG A 290 24.37 5.73 -2.85
N ARG A 291 24.24 4.89 -1.82
CA ARG A 291 23.22 3.84 -1.73
C ARG A 291 22.31 4.07 -0.54
N THR A 292 21.24 3.31 -0.49
CA THR A 292 20.21 3.44 0.52
C THR A 292 20.22 2.23 1.45
N VAL A 293 19.94 2.46 2.72
CA VAL A 293 19.45 1.41 3.63
C VAL A 293 18.00 1.71 3.98
N THR A 294 17.12 0.73 3.80
CA THR A 294 15.76 0.73 4.34
C THR A 294 15.63 -0.42 5.33
N ILE A 295 15.05 -0.18 6.50
CA ILE A 295 14.81 -1.18 7.54
C ILE A 295 13.30 -1.33 7.71
N CYS A 296 12.79 -2.54 7.58
CA CYS A 296 11.44 -2.93 7.95
C CYS A 296 11.54 -3.93 9.09
N ASN A 297 11.05 -3.54 10.26
CA ASN A 297 11.26 -4.26 11.51
C ASN A 297 9.97 -4.26 12.34
N GLY A 298 9.78 -5.26 13.19
CA GLY A 298 8.71 -5.33 14.17
C GLY A 298 9.15 -6.02 15.45
N ALA A 299 8.35 -5.87 16.51
CA ALA A 299 8.58 -6.64 17.74
C ALA A 299 8.28 -8.14 17.53
N PHE A 300 7.35 -8.47 16.63
CA PHE A 300 7.23 -9.80 16.04
C PHE A 300 7.26 -9.73 14.50
N GLY A 301 7.36 -10.88 13.84
CA GLY A 301 7.32 -10.96 12.38
C GLY A 301 6.05 -10.39 11.75
N ARG A 302 4.93 -10.33 12.50
CA ARG A 302 3.70 -9.67 12.07
C ARG A 302 3.88 -8.14 11.95
N GLY A 303 4.65 -7.53 12.82
CA GLY A 303 5.07 -6.14 12.76
C GLY A 303 6.01 -5.88 11.58
N THR A 304 7.02 -6.74 11.36
CA THR A 304 7.88 -6.67 10.16
C THR A 304 7.04 -6.70 8.88
N TYR A 305 6.07 -7.60 8.81
CA TYR A 305 5.14 -7.69 7.69
C TYR A 305 4.26 -6.44 7.56
N GLY A 306 3.77 -5.88 8.66
CA GLY A 306 3.04 -4.60 8.67
C GLY A 306 3.87 -3.43 8.11
N ALA A 307 5.15 -3.34 8.48
CA ALA A 307 6.06 -2.31 7.94
C ALA A 307 6.22 -2.41 6.41
N VAL A 308 6.34 -3.64 5.89
CA VAL A 308 6.38 -3.90 4.44
C VAL A 308 5.06 -3.48 3.80
N ARG A 309 3.94 -4.01 4.31
CA ARG A 309 2.60 -3.78 3.75
C ARG A 309 2.20 -2.32 3.68
N ALA A 310 2.68 -1.49 4.60
CA ALA A 310 2.44 -0.05 4.59
C ALA A 310 2.82 0.60 3.25
N LEU A 311 3.80 0.05 2.52
CA LEU A 311 4.29 0.59 1.25
C LEU A 311 4.23 -0.40 0.08
N THR A 312 3.65 -1.59 0.26
CA THR A 312 3.46 -2.57 -0.83
C THR A 312 1.98 -2.82 -1.15
N ASP A 313 1.07 -2.69 -0.17
CA ASP A 313 -0.36 -2.89 -0.37
C ASP A 313 -0.95 -1.80 -1.27
N ALA A 314 -1.43 -2.18 -2.46
CA ALA A 314 -1.99 -1.26 -3.45
C ALA A 314 -3.13 -0.37 -2.93
N LYS A 315 -3.87 -0.78 -1.89
CA LYS A 315 -4.96 0.01 -1.32
C LYS A 315 -4.46 1.17 -0.43
N PHE A 316 -3.28 1.04 0.15
CA PHE A 316 -2.76 1.98 1.15
C PHE A 316 -1.46 2.66 0.71
N ARG A 317 -0.63 2.00 -0.10
CA ARG A 317 0.70 2.45 -0.53
C ARG A 317 0.70 3.89 -0.97
N ASN A 318 -0.08 4.26 -1.99
CA ASN A 318 -0.04 5.61 -2.56
C ASN A 318 -0.35 6.70 -1.54
N ARG A 319 -1.25 6.40 -0.59
CA ARG A 319 -1.63 7.33 0.47
C ARG A 319 -0.53 7.43 1.53
N ASN A 320 0.10 6.32 1.89
CA ASN A 320 1.24 6.27 2.80
C ASN A 320 2.49 6.94 2.18
N GLU A 321 2.73 6.79 0.87
CA GLU A 321 3.76 7.52 0.13
C GLU A 321 3.45 9.03 0.08
N GLY A 322 2.17 9.41 -0.10
CA GLY A 322 1.73 10.79 0.04
C GLY A 322 2.02 11.36 1.44
N TYR A 323 1.78 10.56 2.48
CA TYR A 323 2.11 10.90 3.86
C TYR A 323 3.61 11.16 4.04
N LEU A 324 4.47 10.26 3.52
CA LEU A 324 5.93 10.43 3.58
C LEU A 324 6.39 11.73 2.92
N ARG A 325 5.92 11.99 1.70
CA ARG A 325 6.29 13.21 0.96
C ARG A 325 5.85 14.47 1.68
N GLN A 326 4.63 14.48 2.22
CA GLN A 326 4.14 15.63 2.97
C GLN A 326 4.93 15.84 4.27
N ARG A 327 5.26 14.75 4.97
CA ARG A 327 5.80 14.81 6.34
C ARG A 327 7.30 15.01 6.39
N PHE A 328 8.03 14.30 5.53
CA PHE A 328 9.49 14.26 5.53
C PHE A 328 10.11 14.97 4.31
N GLN A 329 9.30 15.33 3.31
CA GLN A 329 9.74 16.07 2.12
C GLN A 329 10.96 15.39 1.45
N GLU A 330 12.08 16.11 1.34
CA GLU A 330 13.34 15.64 0.77
C GLU A 330 14.31 15.06 1.82
N ALA A 331 13.84 14.75 3.03
CA ALA A 331 14.70 14.19 4.07
C ALA A 331 15.26 12.84 3.62
N GLU A 332 16.59 12.78 3.48
CA GLU A 332 17.31 11.55 3.13
C GLU A 332 17.23 10.49 4.22
N THR A 333 16.90 10.90 5.45
CA THR A 333 16.76 10.03 6.60
C THR A 333 15.47 10.31 7.34
N PHE A 334 14.69 9.25 7.59
CA PHE A 334 13.48 9.32 8.42
C PHE A 334 13.19 8.00 9.12
N SER A 335 12.38 8.08 10.18
CA SER A 335 11.86 6.96 10.96
C SER A 335 10.38 7.14 11.22
N ILE A 336 9.62 6.05 11.08
CA ILE A 336 8.23 5.94 11.56
C ILE A 336 8.14 4.69 12.43
N LEU A 337 7.73 4.89 13.66
CA LEU A 337 7.22 3.83 14.51
C LEU A 337 5.69 3.78 14.36
N MET A 338 5.15 2.60 14.11
CA MET A 338 3.73 2.42 13.82
C MET A 338 3.14 1.22 14.54
N ARG A 339 1.85 1.31 14.87
CA ARG A 339 1.03 0.20 15.32
C ARG A 339 0.58 -0.61 14.12
N VAL A 340 0.63 -1.93 14.26
CA VAL A 340 0.14 -2.89 13.27
C VAL A 340 -0.98 -3.70 13.91
N ASP A 341 -2.21 -3.55 13.45
CA ASP A 341 -3.34 -4.29 13.99
C ASP A 341 -3.40 -5.72 13.44
N ILE A 342 -3.75 -6.67 14.31
CA ILE A 342 -4.04 -8.05 13.93
C ILE A 342 -5.52 -8.32 14.21
N VAL A 343 -6.27 -8.64 13.16
CA VAL A 343 -7.70 -8.97 13.28
C VAL A 343 -7.93 -10.34 12.68
N ALA A 344 -8.52 -11.25 13.46
CA ALA A 344 -8.74 -12.65 13.06
C ALA A 344 -7.45 -13.31 12.50
N SER A 345 -6.32 -13.10 13.18
CA SER A 345 -5.00 -13.58 12.77
C SER A 345 -4.48 -13.04 11.43
N VAL A 346 -5.09 -11.99 10.88
CA VAL A 346 -4.66 -11.29 9.67
C VAL A 346 -4.03 -9.96 10.04
N VAL A 347 -2.84 -9.70 9.49
CA VAL A 347 -2.17 -8.40 9.62
C VAL A 347 -2.91 -7.37 8.77
N LEU A 348 -3.36 -6.28 9.41
CA LEU A 348 -3.93 -5.13 8.71
C LEU A 348 -2.81 -4.17 8.29
N THR A 349 -2.97 -3.59 7.10
CA THR A 349 -2.02 -2.59 6.61
C THR A 349 -2.09 -1.32 7.46
N PRO A 350 -0.96 -0.86 8.03
CA PRO A 350 -0.91 0.40 8.77
C PRO A 350 -1.28 1.58 7.86
N ASP A 351 -2.24 2.39 8.31
CA ASP A 351 -2.69 3.60 7.63
C ASP A 351 -2.16 4.83 8.38
N TRP A 352 -1.10 5.45 7.85
CA TRP A 352 -0.43 6.58 8.50
C TRP A 352 -1.28 7.86 8.50
N THR A 353 -2.30 7.94 7.65
CA THR A 353 -3.20 9.10 7.62
C THR A 353 -4.19 9.16 8.77
N LYS A 354 -4.25 8.12 9.61
CA LYS A 354 -5.00 8.14 10.87
C LYS A 354 -4.26 8.83 12.02
N GLY A 355 -3.07 9.39 11.76
CA GLY A 355 -2.29 10.11 12.76
C GLY A 355 -1.87 9.20 13.90
N SER A 356 -2.01 9.67 15.15
CA SER A 356 -1.48 9.01 16.35
C SER A 356 -2.11 7.65 16.69
N GLU A 357 -3.23 7.27 16.05
CA GLU A 357 -3.80 5.92 16.19
C GLU A 357 -2.90 4.84 15.57
N THR A 358 -2.24 5.18 14.46
CA THR A 358 -1.34 4.28 13.74
C THR A 358 0.11 4.70 13.91
N CYS A 359 0.45 5.98 13.72
CA CYS A 359 1.81 6.51 13.84
C CYS A 359 2.13 6.80 15.30
N LEU A 360 2.93 5.93 15.92
CA LEU A 360 3.30 6.00 17.33
C LEU A 360 4.39 7.02 17.60
N HIS A 361 5.32 7.18 16.66
CA HIS A 361 6.42 8.12 16.70
C HIS A 361 7.00 8.38 15.30
N GLU A 362 7.54 9.58 15.08
CA GLU A 362 8.15 10.03 13.82
C GLU A 362 9.43 10.80 14.09
N TRP A 363 10.39 10.73 13.18
CA TRP A 363 11.61 11.52 13.23
C TRP A 363 12.20 11.71 11.82
N PRO A 364 12.82 12.87 11.48
CA PRO A 364 13.10 14.04 12.31
C PRO A 364 11.96 15.07 12.22
N THR A 365 11.06 15.08 13.19
CA THR A 365 9.81 15.84 13.04
C THR A 365 9.43 16.72 14.21
#